data_AF-A0A0N1B664-F1
#
_entry.id   AF-A0A0N1B664-F1
#
_cell.length_a   1.000
_cell.length_b   1.000
_cell.length_c   1.000
_cell.angle_alpha   90.00
_cell.angle_beta   90.00
_cell.angle_gamma   90.00
#
_symmetry.space_group_name_H-M   'P 1'
#
loop_
_entity.id
_entity.type
_entity.pdbx_description
1 polymer ?
#
loop_
_entity_poly.entity_id
_entity_poly.type
_entity_poly.pdbx_seq_one_letter_code
_entity_poly.pdbx_strand_id
1 'polypeptide(L)'
;MSMSVQLDEDDEAFVSSLVTAGRYASSGAVIQQAVKLVRLQEERRAEIHAAIARGIADADAGRVSPADEVFARLIAKYEALAQAAE
;
A
#
# COMPACT_ATOMS: atom_id res chain seq x y z
N MET A 1 3.66 6.12 28.55
CA MET A 1 2.54 5.22 28.88
C MET A 1 3.03 3.79 28.68
N SER A 2 2.94 2.93 29.70
CA SER A 2 3.16 1.49 29.56
C SER A 2 1.84 0.84 29.16
N MET A 3 1.87 0.05 28.09
CA MET A 3 0.75 -0.78 27.66
C MET A 3 1.19 -2.24 27.80
N SER A 4 0.40 -3.03 28.52
CA SER A 4 0.59 -4.48 28.58
C SER A 4 -0.20 -5.10 27.43
N VAL A 5 0.46 -5.93 26.63
CA VAL A 5 -0.16 -6.66 25.51
C VAL A 5 -0.02 -8.15 25.84
N GLN A 6 -1.12 -8.89 25.78
CA GLN A 6 -1.08 -10.34 25.89
C GLN A 6 -0.87 -10.92 24.50
N LEU A 7 0.16 -11.75 24.37
CA LEU A 7 0.47 -12.52 23.18
C LEU A 7 0.13 -13.98 23.49
N ASP A 8 -0.13 -14.78 22.45
CA ASP A 8 -0.16 -16.23 22.62
C ASP A 8 1.27 -16.81 22.70
N GLU A 9 1.37 -18.08 23.07
CA GLU A 9 2.66 -18.73 23.30
C GLU A 9 3.55 -18.76 22.04
N ASP A 10 2.94 -18.89 20.86
CA ASP A 10 3.64 -18.91 19.58
C ASP A 10 4.21 -17.53 19.23
N ASP A 11 3.43 -16.47 19.40
CA ASP A 11 3.85 -15.08 19.18
C ASP A 11 4.92 -14.65 20.20
N GLU A 12 4.81 -15.06 21.46
CA GLU A 12 5.84 -14.83 22.47
C GLU A 12 7.17 -15.51 22.09
N ALA A 13 7.11 -16.77 21.67
CA ALA A 13 8.28 -17.52 21.21
C ALA A 13 8.92 -16.85 19.98
N PHE A 14 8.10 -16.41 19.02
CA PHE A 14 8.56 -15.70 17.84
C PHE A 14 9.27 -14.38 18.19
N VAL A 15 8.64 -13.53 19.02
CA VAL A 15 9.22 -12.26 19.47
C VAL A 15 10.52 -12.50 20.24
N SER A 16 10.54 -13.48 21.13
CA SER A 16 11.74 -13.88 21.87
C SER A 16 12.88 -14.29 20.91
N SER A 17 12.58 -15.11 19.90
CA SER A 17 13.59 -15.54 18.91
C SER A 17 14.23 -14.36 18.15
N LEU A 18 13.44 -13.32 17.84
CA LEU A 18 13.91 -12.13 17.14
C LEU A 18 14.85 -11.28 18.00
N VAL A 19 14.59 -11.22 19.31
CA VAL A 19 15.43 -10.52 20.27
C VAL A 19 16.70 -11.32 20.55
N THR A 20 16.61 -12.64 20.76
CA THR A 20 17.77 -13.52 20.97
C THR A 20 18.71 -13.52 19.76
N ALA A 21 18.15 -13.46 18.54
CA ALA A 21 18.92 -13.31 17.31
C ALA A 21 19.56 -11.92 17.13
N GLY A 22 19.32 -10.98 18.06
CA GLY A 22 19.87 -9.62 18.02
C GLY A 22 19.24 -8.71 16.96
N ARG A 23 18.14 -9.13 16.31
CA ARG A 23 17.47 -8.31 15.29
C ARG A 23 16.74 -7.13 15.90
N TYR A 24 16.29 -7.26 17.15
CA TYR A 24 15.62 -6.21 17.91
C TYR A 24 16.17 -6.13 19.33
N ALA A 25 16.20 -4.93 19.90
CA ALA A 25 16.77 -4.68 21.23
C ALA A 25 15.87 -5.17 22.39
N SER A 26 14.57 -5.33 22.15
CA SER A 26 13.60 -5.78 23.15
C SER A 26 12.29 -6.22 22.50
N SER A 27 11.47 -6.97 23.24
CA SER A 27 10.11 -7.35 22.80
C SER A 27 9.25 -6.12 22.50
N GLY A 28 9.39 -5.05 23.31
CA GLY A 28 8.70 -3.78 23.07
C GLY A 28 9.07 -3.13 21.74
N ALA A 29 10.32 -3.25 21.30
CA ALA A 29 10.76 -2.74 19.99
C ALA A 29 10.11 -3.52 18.83
N VAL A 30 9.92 -4.84 18.98
CA VAL A 30 9.23 -5.67 17.98
C VAL A 30 7.76 -5.24 17.86
N ILE A 31 7.07 -5.06 18.98
CA ILE A 31 5.66 -4.64 18.98
C ILE A 31 5.49 -3.22 18.43
N GLN A 32 6.38 -2.29 18.76
CA GLN A 32 6.36 -0.95 18.15
C GLN A 32 6.52 -1.00 16.63
N GLN A 33 7.41 -1.85 16.13
CA GLN A 33 7.58 -2.05 14.70
C GLN A 33 6.33 -2.71 14.07
N ALA A 34 5.71 -3.68 14.74
CA ALA A 34 4.47 -4.29 14.29
C ALA A 34 3.34 -3.24 14.17
N VAL A 35 3.17 -2.37 15.17
CA VAL A 35 2.19 -1.28 15.12
C VAL A 35 2.47 -0.32 13.97
N LYS A 36 3.75 -0.01 13.70
CA LYS A 36 4.14 0.81 12.56
C LYS A 36 3.77 0.16 11.22
N LEU A 37 3.96 -1.14 11.09
CA LEU A 37 3.57 -1.90 9.89
C LEU A 37 2.05 -1.88 9.70
N VAL A 38 1.27 -2.12 10.76
CA VAL A 38 -0.20 -2.05 10.71
C VAL A 38 -0.65 -0.65 10.30
N ARG A 39 -0.09 0.40 10.90
CA ARG A 39 -0.41 1.79 10.50
C ARG A 39 -0.18 2.04 9.01
N LEU A 40 0.97 1.61 8.48
CA LEU A 40 1.29 1.76 7.06
C LEU A 40 0.28 1.02 6.17
N GLN A 41 -0.16 -0.17 6.58
CA GLN A 41 -1.19 -0.93 5.87
C GLN A 41 -2.54 -0.19 5.88
N GLU A 42 -2.94 0.36 7.02
CA GLU A 42 -4.17 1.14 7.16
C GLU A 42 -4.16 2.39 6.29
N GLU A 43 -3.05 3.13 6.30
CA GLU A 43 -2.85 4.32 5.45
C GLU A 43 -2.96 3.96 3.97
N ARG A 44 -2.29 2.88 3.55
CA ARG A 44 -2.37 2.41 2.16
C ARG A 44 -3.77 1.95 1.78
N ARG A 45 -4.49 1.29 2.69
CA ARG A 45 -5.87 0.87 2.45
C ARG A 45 -6.78 2.08 2.28
N ALA A 46 -6.61 3.11 3.12
CA ALA A 46 -7.36 4.35 3.02
C ALA A 46 -7.11 5.08 1.69
N GLU A 47 -5.85 5.15 1.23
CA GLU A 47 -5.51 5.71 -0.09
C GLU A 47 -6.24 5.00 -1.24
N ILE A 48 -6.26 3.67 -1.23
CA ILE A 48 -6.92 2.88 -2.26
C ILE A 48 -8.43 3.11 -2.23
N HIS A 49 -9.06 3.10 -1.04
CA HIS A 49 -10.48 3.39 -0.93
C HIS A 49 -10.82 4.79 -1.43
N ALA A 50 -10.01 5.80 -1.12
CA ALA A 50 -10.21 7.15 -1.63
C ALA A 50 -10.10 7.22 -3.15
N ALA A 51 -9.13 6.51 -3.74
CA ALA A 51 -8.96 6.44 -5.19
C ALA A 51 -10.16 5.77 -5.88
N ILE A 52 -10.68 4.67 -5.32
CA ILE A 52 -11.87 3.97 -5.82
C ILE A 52 -13.11 4.86 -5.71
N ALA A 53 -13.34 5.49 -4.56
CA ALA A 53 -14.49 6.38 -4.35
C ALA A 53 -14.49 7.55 -5.34
N ARG A 54 -13.31 8.14 -5.59
CA ARG A 54 -13.16 9.16 -6.63
C ARG A 54 -13.48 8.61 -8.02
N GLY A 55 -12.98 7.43 -8.37
CA GLY A 55 -13.26 6.81 -9.68
C GLY A 55 -14.75 6.54 -9.91
N ILE A 56 -15.46 6.09 -8.86
CA ILE A 56 -16.93 5.93 -8.90
C ILE A 56 -17.61 7.29 -9.11
N ALA A 57 -17.22 8.32 -8.34
CA ALA A 57 -17.78 9.66 -8.49
C ALA A 57 -17.48 10.31 -9.86
N ASP A 58 -16.35 9.97 -10.49
CA ASP A 58 -16.03 10.38 -11.86
C ASP A 58 -16.91 9.65 -12.88
N ALA A 59 -17.13 8.35 -12.70
CA ALA A 59 -18.02 7.56 -13.56
C ALA A 59 -19.48 8.04 -13.47
N ASP A 60 -19.99 8.25 -12.26
CA ASP A 60 -21.37 8.74 -12.03
C ASP A 60 -21.58 10.13 -12.63
N ALA A 61 -20.55 10.98 -12.62
CA ALA A 61 -20.59 12.31 -13.22
C ALA A 61 -20.25 12.34 -14.71
N GLY A 62 -20.04 11.17 -15.35
CA GLY A 62 -19.68 11.08 -16.77
C GLY A 62 -18.29 11.61 -17.12
N ARG A 63 -17.40 11.81 -16.14
CA ARG A 63 -15.99 12.24 -16.31
C ARG A 63 -15.09 11.07 -16.71
N VAL A 64 -15.59 10.20 -17.58
CA VAL A 64 -14.90 9.00 -18.07
C VAL A 64 -14.86 9.03 -19.60
N SER A 65 -13.92 8.29 -20.17
CA SER A 65 -13.81 8.13 -21.62
C SER A 65 -13.81 6.65 -21.98
N PRO A 66 -14.37 6.25 -23.13
CA PRO A 66 -14.28 4.88 -23.61
C PRO A 66 -12.83 4.43 -23.72
N ALA A 67 -12.53 3.22 -23.26
CA ALA A 67 -11.17 2.70 -23.21
C ALA A 67 -10.54 2.62 -24.62
N ASP A 68 -11.30 2.17 -25.61
CA ASP A 68 -10.84 2.00 -27.00
C ASP A 68 -10.39 3.34 -27.61
N GLU A 69 -11.13 4.41 -27.37
CA GLU A 69 -10.77 5.76 -27.83
C GLU A 69 -9.47 6.25 -27.18
N VAL A 70 -9.32 6.00 -25.88
CA VAL A 70 -8.10 6.36 -25.14
C VAL A 70 -6.89 5.56 -25.65
N PHE A 71 -7.05 4.25 -25.86
CA PHE A 71 -5.98 3.40 -26.39
C PHE A 71 -5.57 3.82 -27.80
N ALA A 72 -6.53 4.00 -28.71
CA ALA A 72 -6.26 4.45 -30.08
C ALA A 72 -5.48 5.77 -30.09
N ARG A 73 -5.91 6.75 -29.28
CA ARG A 73 -5.23 8.04 -29.13
C ARG A 73 -3.80 7.89 -28.59
N LEU A 74 -3.59 7.02 -27.59
CA LEU A 74 -2.28 6.81 -26.99
C LEU A 74 -1.31 6.09 -27.95
N ILE A 75 -1.78 5.06 -28.65
CA ILE A 75 -1.01 4.34 -29.67
C ILE A 75 -0.52 5.34 -30.73
N ALA A 76 -1.45 6.09 -31.33
CA ALA A 76 -1.11 7.08 -32.36
C ALA A 76 -0.10 8.12 -31.87
N LYS A 77 -0.24 8.58 -30.61
CA LYS A 77 0.71 9.52 -30.00
C LYS A 77 2.11 8.92 -29.90
N TYR A 78 2.25 7.68 -29.42
CA TYR A 78 3.56 7.07 -29.20
C TYR A 78 4.22 6.61 -30.50
N GLU A 79 3.44 6.20 -31.50
CA GLU A 79 3.94 5.92 -32.86
C GLU A 79 4.53 7.17 -33.50
N ALA A 80 3.83 8.31 -33.43
CA ALA A 80 4.32 9.57 -33.96
C ALA A 80 5.61 10.05 -33.26
N LEU A 81 5.72 9.83 -31.94
CA LEU A 81 6.94 10.16 -31.19
C LEU A 81 8.12 9.26 -31.60
N ALA A 82 7.88 7.98 -31.87
CA ALA A 82 8.92 7.08 -32.35
C ALA A 82 9.41 7.48 -33.75
N GLN A 83 8.48 7.81 -34.66
CA GLN A 83 8.81 8.26 -36.02
C GLN A 83 9.56 9.60 -36.06
N ALA A 84 9.28 10.49 -35.11
CA ALA A 84 9.96 11.79 -35.00
C ALA A 84 11.36 11.69 -34.34
N ALA A 85 11.69 10.54 -33.74
CA ALA A 85 12.98 10.28 -33.12
C ALA A 85 13.98 9.57 -34.08
N GLU A 86 13.51 9.13 -35.25
CA GLU A 86 14.32 8.64 -36.38
C GLU A 86 14.69 9.79 -37.33
#